data_AF-A0A1A9S6N6-F1
#
_entry.id   AF-A0A1A9S6N6-F1
#
_cell.length_a   1.000
_cell.length_b   1.000
_cell.length_c   1.000
_cell.angle_alpha   90.00
_cell.angle_beta   90.00
_cell.angle_gamma   90.00
#
_symmetry.space_group_name_H-M   'P 1'
#
loop_
_entity.id
_entity.type
_entity.pdbx_description
1 polymer ?
#
loop_
_entity_poly.entity_id
_entity_poly.type
_entity_poly.pdbx_seq_one_letter_code
_entity_poly.pdbx_strand_id
1 'polypeptide(L)'
;MMNELICYKTMPIWDKTTIPEAVLSQHNTRVGTYGKLRVLRGRLKFYELQENGAVLAEHVLQPESGVWTIYPQAWHKVEPLDDDFAMQLEFHCEKADYFHKKYGMTATHSAIREAVQSVPPCKTLDLGCGQGRNALFLSLAGYDVHAVDHSPAAVDSVLDMAAREQLPLRADAYDINVAALGEDYDFIFSTVVFMFLQAGRVSDIIADMQAHTRAGGYNLIVSAMDTADHPCHMPFSFTFKEDELRQYYAGWELLKYEEAVGSLHATDAQGRPIQLKFVTMLAKKPGK
;
A
#
# COMPACT_ATOMS: atom_id res chain seq x y z
N MET A 1 0.51 -13.29 10.29
CA MET A 1 -0.93 -13.03 10.03
C MET A 1 -1.07 -12.08 8.83
N MET A 2 -0.82 -12.55 7.60
CA MET A 2 -0.68 -11.69 6.41
C MET A 2 -1.79 -11.82 5.36
N ASN A 3 -2.83 -12.64 5.60
CA ASN A 3 -3.85 -12.94 4.58
C ASN A 3 -5.26 -12.48 4.99
N GLU A 4 -5.39 -11.49 5.87
CA GLU A 4 -6.71 -10.96 6.23
C GLU A 4 -7.21 -10.01 5.14
N LEU A 5 -8.22 -10.47 4.39
CA LEU A 5 -8.95 -9.65 3.43
C LEU A 5 -9.94 -8.75 4.18
N ILE A 6 -10.04 -7.49 3.77
CA ILE A 6 -10.98 -6.52 4.33
C ILE A 6 -11.92 -5.99 3.25
N CYS A 7 -13.17 -5.74 3.62
CA CYS A 7 -14.18 -5.18 2.73
C CYS A 7 -13.87 -3.71 2.45
N TYR A 8 -13.79 -3.32 1.17
CA TYR A 8 -13.63 -1.92 0.78
C TYR A 8 -14.86 -1.36 0.06
N LYS A 9 -15.80 -2.21 -0.35
CA LYS A 9 -17.05 -1.81 -1.00
C LYS A 9 -18.13 -2.87 -0.83
N THR A 10 -19.29 -2.45 -0.33
CA THR A 10 -20.49 -3.28 -0.27
C THR A 10 -21.50 -2.78 -1.29
N MET A 11 -21.99 -3.69 -2.14
CA MET A 11 -23.07 -3.37 -3.07
C MET A 11 -24.42 -3.44 -2.36
N PRO A 12 -25.45 -2.69 -2.84
CA PRO A 12 -26.80 -2.87 -2.33
C PRO A 12 -27.26 -4.32 -2.56
N ILE A 13 -28.29 -4.73 -1.82
CA ILE A 13 -28.95 -6.00 -2.07
C ILE A 13 -29.60 -5.91 -3.45
N TRP A 14 -29.33 -6.89 -4.30
CA TRP A 14 -29.90 -7.00 -5.63
C TRP A 14 -30.92 -8.13 -5.68
N ASP A 15 -32.04 -7.86 -6.33
CA ASP A 15 -33.03 -8.83 -6.76
C ASP A 15 -32.97 -9.04 -8.28
N LYS A 16 -33.91 -9.83 -8.83
CA LYS A 16 -33.98 -10.14 -10.25
C LYS A 16 -34.19 -8.92 -11.16
N THR A 17 -34.70 -7.81 -10.61
CA THR A 17 -34.98 -6.57 -11.36
C THR A 17 -33.89 -5.52 -11.23
N THR A 18 -33.11 -5.56 -10.14
CA THR A 18 -32.10 -4.54 -9.78
C THR A 18 -30.66 -5.02 -9.96
N ILE A 19 -30.44 -6.32 -10.16
CA ILE A 19 -29.11 -6.86 -10.45
C ILE A 19 -28.54 -6.24 -11.75
N PRO A 20 -27.32 -5.70 -11.74
CA PRO A 20 -26.74 -5.10 -12.94
C PRO A 20 -26.47 -6.14 -14.03
N GLU A 21 -26.77 -5.81 -15.27
CA GLU A 21 -26.55 -6.67 -16.45
C GLU A 21 -25.09 -7.13 -16.59
N ALA A 22 -24.13 -6.27 -16.21
CA ALA A 22 -22.71 -6.60 -16.21
C ALA A 22 -22.36 -7.81 -15.33
N VAL A 23 -23.14 -8.07 -14.26
CA VAL A 23 -22.94 -9.22 -13.36
C VAL A 23 -23.54 -10.50 -13.95
N LEU A 24 -24.58 -10.37 -14.78
CA LEU A 24 -25.23 -11.47 -15.50
C LEU A 24 -24.42 -11.93 -16.72
N SER A 25 -23.57 -11.05 -17.25
CA SER A 25 -22.67 -11.31 -18.36
C SER A 25 -21.30 -11.80 -17.88
N GLN A 26 -20.51 -12.42 -18.77
CA GLN A 26 -19.15 -12.85 -18.44
C GLN A 26 -18.28 -11.65 -18.07
N HIS A 27 -17.69 -11.69 -16.88
CA HIS A 27 -16.77 -10.67 -16.38
C HIS A 27 -15.79 -11.28 -15.36
N ASN A 28 -14.85 -10.47 -14.88
CA ASN A 28 -13.98 -10.83 -13.76
C ASN A 28 -13.75 -9.62 -12.85
N THR A 29 -13.16 -9.87 -11.68
CA THR A 29 -12.68 -8.82 -10.80
C THR A 29 -11.24 -8.47 -11.14
N ARG A 30 -10.85 -7.20 -10.92
CA ARG A 30 -9.47 -6.73 -11.10
C ARG A 30 -8.49 -7.50 -10.18
N VAL A 31 -7.21 -7.53 -10.55
CA VAL A 31 -6.11 -8.04 -9.69
C VAL A 31 -6.22 -7.49 -8.26
N GLY A 32 -6.09 -8.36 -7.26
CA GLY A 32 -6.19 -8.00 -5.84
C GLY A 32 -7.60 -7.70 -5.33
N THR A 33 -8.66 -7.89 -6.15
CA THR A 33 -10.05 -7.73 -5.72
C THR A 33 -10.75 -9.09 -5.64
N TYR A 34 -11.19 -9.45 -4.44
CA TYR A 34 -11.97 -10.65 -4.16
C TYR A 34 -13.45 -10.27 -4.05
N GLY A 35 -14.33 -11.03 -4.68
CA GLY A 35 -15.77 -10.92 -4.46
C GLY A 35 -16.21 -11.84 -3.33
N LYS A 36 -17.07 -11.37 -2.43
CA LYS A 36 -17.75 -12.18 -1.42
C LYS A 36 -19.25 -12.09 -1.68
N LEU A 37 -19.79 -13.15 -2.29
CA LEU A 37 -21.19 -13.23 -2.69
C LEU A 37 -21.97 -14.02 -1.64
N ARG A 38 -23.14 -13.51 -1.26
CA ARG A 38 -24.12 -14.22 -0.41
C ARG A 38 -25.48 -14.18 -1.08
N VAL A 39 -26.11 -15.34 -1.21
CA VAL A 39 -27.53 -15.41 -1.56
C VAL A 39 -28.32 -15.24 -0.26
N LEU A 40 -29.29 -14.34 -0.28
CA LEU A 40 -30.13 -14.02 0.88
C LEU A 40 -31.50 -14.70 0.80
N ARG A 41 -32.02 -14.87 -0.43
CA ARG A 41 -33.28 -15.59 -0.74
C ARG A 41 -33.21 -16.19 -2.14
N GLY A 42 -34.03 -17.21 -2.39
CA GLY A 42 -34.07 -17.93 -3.66
C GLY A 42 -32.74 -18.61 -4.00
N ARG A 43 -32.57 -18.97 -5.28
CA ARG A 43 -31.37 -19.61 -5.80
C ARG A 43 -30.72 -18.80 -6.91
N LEU A 44 -29.39 -18.88 -6.96
CA LEU A 44 -28.54 -18.26 -7.97
C LEU A 44 -27.66 -19.33 -8.60
N LYS A 45 -27.62 -19.41 -9.92
CA LYS A 45 -26.64 -20.23 -10.60
C LYS A 45 -25.37 -19.40 -10.84
N PHE A 46 -24.24 -19.90 -10.38
CA PHE A 46 -22.91 -19.31 -10.58
C PHE A 46 -22.16 -20.15 -11.61
N TYR A 47 -21.59 -19.48 -12.62
CA TYR A 47 -20.80 -20.13 -13.67
C TYR A 47 -19.34 -19.74 -13.51
N GLU A 48 -18.46 -20.73 -13.38
CA GLU A 48 -17.03 -20.55 -13.58
C GLU A 48 -16.73 -20.69 -15.06
N LEU A 49 -15.97 -19.74 -15.61
CA LEU A 49 -15.72 -19.63 -17.04
C LEU A 49 -14.22 -19.59 -17.34
N GLN A 50 -13.85 -19.99 -18.54
CA GLN A 50 -12.60 -19.57 -19.17
C GLN A 50 -12.78 -18.19 -19.82
N GLU A 51 -11.66 -17.55 -20.17
CA GLU A 51 -11.68 -16.26 -20.89
C GLU A 51 -12.42 -16.32 -22.23
N ASN A 52 -12.36 -17.47 -22.91
CA ASN A 52 -13.10 -17.70 -24.17
C ASN A 52 -14.61 -17.99 -23.98
N GLY A 53 -15.11 -17.98 -22.73
CA GLY A 53 -16.51 -18.21 -22.39
C GLY A 53 -16.91 -19.68 -22.23
N ALA A 54 -15.97 -20.63 -22.34
CA ALA A 54 -16.25 -22.03 -22.04
C ALA A 54 -16.57 -22.20 -20.54
N VAL A 55 -17.65 -22.91 -20.24
CA VAL A 55 -18.05 -23.21 -18.85
C VAL A 55 -17.11 -24.27 -18.26
N LEU A 56 -16.47 -23.93 -17.15
CA LEU A 56 -15.61 -24.83 -16.37
C LEU A 56 -16.43 -25.60 -15.34
N ALA A 57 -17.32 -24.91 -14.63
CA ALA A 57 -18.16 -25.47 -13.58
C ALA A 57 -19.42 -24.62 -13.39
N GLU A 58 -20.45 -25.26 -12.85
CA GLU A 58 -21.72 -24.62 -12.51
C GLU A 58 -22.08 -24.97 -11.07
N HIS A 59 -22.51 -23.96 -10.31
CA HIS A 59 -22.90 -24.12 -8.91
C HIS A 59 -24.26 -23.47 -8.69
N VAL A 60 -25.13 -24.12 -7.91
CA VAL A 60 -26.37 -23.50 -7.45
C VAL A 60 -26.15 -23.04 -6.01
N LEU A 61 -26.20 -21.73 -5.82
CA LEU A 61 -26.02 -21.07 -4.54
C LEU A 61 -27.38 -20.70 -3.95
N GLN A 62 -27.52 -20.88 -2.64
CA GLN A 62 -28.71 -20.60 -1.85
C GLN A 62 -28.28 -20.07 -0.46
N PRO A 63 -29.19 -19.58 0.40
CA PRO A 63 -28.81 -19.00 1.68
C PRO A 63 -27.92 -19.90 2.55
N GLU A 64 -28.17 -21.21 2.51
CA GLU A 64 -27.41 -22.21 3.29
C GLU A 64 -26.00 -22.46 2.72
N SER A 65 -25.71 -22.05 1.48
CA SER A 65 -24.37 -22.14 0.88
C SER A 65 -23.35 -21.21 1.56
N GLY A 66 -23.81 -20.21 2.31
CA GLY A 66 -22.94 -19.25 2.97
C GLY A 66 -22.25 -18.30 2.00
N VAL A 67 -20.97 -18.00 2.24
CA VAL A 67 -20.20 -17.04 1.44
C VAL A 67 -19.50 -17.74 0.29
N TRP A 68 -19.88 -17.39 -0.93
CA TRP A 68 -19.14 -17.76 -2.12
C TRP A 68 -18.00 -16.76 -2.38
N THR A 69 -16.76 -17.23 -2.47
CA THR A 69 -15.60 -16.37 -2.73
C THR A 69 -15.25 -16.41 -4.21
N ILE A 70 -15.25 -15.25 -4.84
CA ILE A 70 -14.81 -15.01 -6.21
C ILE A 70 -13.37 -14.52 -6.15
N TYR A 71 -12.45 -15.25 -6.77
CA TYR A 71 -11.02 -14.93 -6.77
C TYR A 71 -10.68 -13.86 -7.83
N PRO A 72 -9.63 -13.04 -7.61
CA PRO A 72 -9.17 -12.06 -8.58
C PRO A 72 -8.96 -12.66 -9.97
N GLN A 73 -9.37 -11.94 -11.01
CA GLN A 73 -9.23 -12.33 -12.42
C GLN A 73 -9.96 -13.63 -12.84
N ALA A 74 -10.70 -14.27 -11.94
CA ALA A 74 -11.51 -15.44 -12.27
C ALA A 74 -12.73 -15.03 -13.11
N TRP A 75 -12.82 -15.55 -14.34
CA TRP A 75 -13.95 -15.30 -15.23
C TRP A 75 -15.19 -16.03 -14.75
N HIS A 76 -16.30 -15.30 -14.64
CA HIS A 76 -17.56 -15.84 -14.15
C HIS A 76 -18.76 -15.03 -14.63
N LYS A 77 -19.95 -15.59 -14.40
CA LYS A 77 -21.24 -14.89 -14.49
C LYS A 77 -22.24 -15.52 -13.53
N VAL A 78 -23.37 -14.84 -13.30
CA VAL A 78 -24.44 -15.37 -12.45
C VAL A 78 -25.80 -15.30 -13.13
N GLU A 79 -26.72 -16.17 -12.73
CA GLU A 79 -28.08 -16.27 -13.27
C GLU A 79 -29.09 -16.53 -12.13
N PRO A 80 -29.95 -15.55 -11.80
CA PRO A 80 -31.03 -15.76 -10.84
C PRO A 80 -32.01 -16.83 -11.33
N LEU A 81 -32.28 -17.85 -10.50
CA LEU A 81 -33.17 -18.96 -10.86
C LEU A 81 -34.61 -18.74 -10.39
N ASP A 82 -34.77 -18.15 -9.21
CA ASP A 82 -36.09 -17.95 -8.59
C ASP A 82 -36.53 -16.48 -8.68
N ASP A 83 -37.85 -16.25 -8.64
CA ASP A 83 -38.42 -14.89 -8.74
C ASP A 83 -38.24 -14.07 -7.45
N ASP A 84 -38.19 -14.73 -6.28
CA ASP A 84 -37.96 -14.11 -4.97
C ASP A 84 -36.47 -13.91 -4.62
N PHE A 85 -35.59 -14.17 -5.60
CA PHE A 85 -34.14 -14.09 -5.49
C PHE A 85 -33.67 -12.76 -4.90
N ALA A 86 -32.71 -12.84 -3.97
CA ALA A 86 -31.93 -11.69 -3.53
C ALA A 86 -30.49 -12.10 -3.19
N MET A 87 -29.51 -11.26 -3.54
CA MET A 87 -28.10 -11.44 -3.18
C MET A 87 -27.45 -10.15 -2.67
N GLN A 88 -26.33 -10.29 -1.98
CA GLN A 88 -25.40 -9.22 -1.68
C GLN A 88 -24.01 -9.59 -2.19
N LEU A 89 -23.30 -8.60 -2.75
CA LEU A 89 -21.91 -8.72 -3.17
C LEU A 89 -21.06 -7.69 -2.44
N GLU A 90 -19.99 -8.16 -1.82
CA GLU A 90 -18.95 -7.31 -1.24
C GLU A 90 -17.65 -7.49 -2.01
N PHE A 91 -16.87 -6.41 -2.12
CA PHE A 91 -15.52 -6.45 -2.65
C PHE A 91 -14.51 -6.29 -1.52
N HIS A 92 -13.58 -7.24 -1.49
CA HIS A 92 -12.54 -7.36 -0.47
C HIS A 92 -11.15 -7.28 -1.11
N CYS A 93 -10.17 -6.81 -0.35
CA CYS A 93 -8.77 -6.70 -0.76
C CYS A 93 -7.84 -6.88 0.44
N GLU A 94 -6.54 -7.02 0.21
CA GLU A 94 -5.54 -6.93 1.27
C GLU A 94 -5.51 -5.51 1.86
N LYS A 95 -5.20 -5.38 3.16
CA LYS A 95 -5.09 -4.08 3.84
C LYS A 95 -4.17 -3.10 3.11
N ALA A 96 -3.09 -3.60 2.50
CA ALA A 96 -2.13 -2.80 1.74
C ALA A 96 -2.72 -2.14 0.49
N ASP A 97 -3.78 -2.71 -0.09
CA ASP A 97 -4.43 -2.20 -1.30
C ASP A 97 -5.68 -1.37 -0.96
N TYR A 98 -6.13 -1.36 0.29
CA TYR A 98 -7.41 -0.78 0.71
C TYR A 98 -7.60 0.67 0.30
N PHE A 99 -6.67 1.56 0.66
CA PHE A 99 -6.79 2.98 0.36
C PHE A 99 -6.71 3.26 -1.15
N HIS A 100 -5.90 2.50 -1.89
CA HIS A 100 -5.87 2.57 -3.35
C HIS A 100 -7.20 2.13 -3.97
N LYS A 101 -7.77 1.00 -3.51
CA LYS A 101 -9.02 0.43 -4.05
C LYS A 101 -10.25 1.26 -3.69
N LYS A 102 -10.31 1.79 -2.46
CA LYS A 102 -11.47 2.54 -1.95
C LYS A 102 -11.43 4.01 -2.34
N TYR A 103 -10.25 4.64 -2.30
CA TYR A 103 -10.09 6.09 -2.45
C TYR A 103 -9.29 6.51 -3.68
N GLY A 104 -8.73 5.57 -4.45
CA GLY A 104 -7.93 5.89 -5.63
C GLY A 104 -6.56 6.49 -5.30
N MET A 105 -6.09 6.40 -4.06
CA MET A 105 -4.77 6.87 -3.64
C MET A 105 -3.66 6.12 -4.37
N THR A 106 -2.47 6.72 -4.50
CA THR A 106 -1.29 6.00 -4.98
C THR A 106 -1.05 4.75 -4.15
N ALA A 107 -0.78 3.62 -4.80
CA ALA A 107 -0.58 2.35 -4.11
C ALA A 107 0.54 2.45 -3.05
N THR A 108 0.33 1.75 -1.93
CA THR A 108 1.31 1.55 -0.85
C THR A 108 2.63 1.11 -1.45
N HIS A 109 3.74 1.68 -0.97
CA HIS A 109 5.05 1.36 -1.51
C HIS A 109 5.38 -0.13 -1.32
N SER A 110 5.91 -0.80 -2.34
CA SER A 110 6.23 -2.24 -2.28
C SER A 110 7.20 -2.57 -1.14
N ALA A 111 8.22 -1.72 -0.92
CA ALA A 111 9.14 -1.86 0.22
C ALA A 111 8.44 -1.81 1.58
N ILE A 112 7.33 -1.07 1.73
CA ILE A 112 6.53 -1.08 2.97
C ILE A 112 5.75 -2.40 3.08
N ARG A 113 5.14 -2.88 1.98
CA ARG A 113 4.44 -4.18 1.95
C ARG A 113 5.36 -5.35 2.32
N GLU A 114 6.63 -5.27 1.94
CA GLU A 114 7.65 -6.25 2.28
C GLU A 114 8.18 -6.06 3.71
N ALA A 115 8.41 -4.82 4.15
CA ALA A 115 8.91 -4.55 5.50
C ALA A 115 7.96 -5.07 6.59
N VAL A 116 6.64 -4.95 6.43
CA VAL A 116 5.66 -5.48 7.40
C VAL A 116 5.68 -7.01 7.52
N GLN A 117 6.45 -7.71 6.68
CA GLN A 117 6.68 -9.16 6.83
C GLN A 117 7.68 -9.48 7.95
N SER A 118 8.61 -8.56 8.20
CA SER A 118 9.70 -8.72 9.17
C SER A 118 9.58 -7.77 10.37
N VAL A 119 8.90 -6.65 10.19
CA VAL A 119 8.62 -5.65 11.23
C VAL A 119 7.20 -5.91 11.73
N PRO A 120 6.98 -6.25 13.02
CA PRO A 120 5.64 -6.33 13.58
C PRO A 120 5.07 -4.94 13.88
N PRO A 121 3.76 -4.81 14.14
CA PRO A 121 3.15 -3.56 14.61
C PRO A 121 3.90 -2.97 15.81
N CYS A 122 4.33 -1.72 15.68
CA CYS A 122 5.18 -1.02 16.64
C CYS A 122 5.07 0.51 16.47
N LYS A 123 5.75 1.28 17.32
CA LYS A 123 5.77 2.74 17.23
C LYS A 123 6.57 3.19 16.01
N THR A 124 5.90 3.85 15.09
CA THR A 124 6.40 4.08 13.73
C THR A 124 6.36 5.55 13.32
N LEU A 125 7.41 6.00 12.64
CA LEU A 125 7.49 7.31 12.01
C LEU A 125 7.50 7.19 10.48
N ASP A 126 6.52 7.78 9.80
CA ASP A 126 6.53 8.06 8.36
C ASP A 126 7.13 9.45 8.14
N LEU A 127 8.42 9.50 7.82
CA LEU A 127 9.22 10.72 7.66
C LEU A 127 9.09 11.25 6.22
N GLY A 128 8.14 12.15 5.99
CA GLY A 128 7.77 12.66 4.67
C GLY A 128 6.59 11.90 4.06
N CYS A 129 5.46 11.93 4.75
CA CYS A 129 4.34 11.03 4.46
C CYS A 129 3.56 11.38 3.18
N GLY A 130 3.69 12.61 2.66
CA GLY A 130 2.85 13.13 1.59
C GLY A 130 1.37 12.95 1.93
N GLN A 131 0.58 12.41 1.00
CA GLN A 131 -0.85 12.10 1.24
C GLN A 131 -1.09 10.87 2.15
N GLY A 132 -0.04 10.28 2.75
CA GLY A 132 -0.16 9.27 3.80
C GLY A 132 -0.46 7.84 3.35
N ARG A 133 -0.22 7.49 2.08
CA ARG A 133 -0.49 6.12 1.56
C ARG A 133 0.12 5.01 2.43
N ASN A 134 1.31 5.24 2.98
CA ASN A 134 2.01 4.27 3.83
C ASN A 134 1.52 4.38 5.27
N ALA A 135 1.50 5.59 5.83
CA ALA A 135 1.03 5.84 7.19
C ALA A 135 -0.39 5.30 7.46
N LEU A 136 -1.35 5.55 6.57
CA LEU A 136 -2.73 5.08 6.68
C LEU A 136 -2.81 3.55 6.62
N PHE A 137 -2.07 2.92 5.71
CA PHE A 137 -1.97 1.47 5.65
C PHE A 137 -1.41 0.88 6.94
N LEU A 138 -0.31 1.43 7.46
CA LEU A 138 0.33 0.93 8.66
C LEU A 138 -0.58 1.12 9.90
N SER A 139 -1.27 2.26 10.01
CA SER A 139 -2.24 2.47 11.09
C SER A 139 -3.39 1.45 11.01
N LEU A 140 -3.94 1.20 9.80
CA LEU A 140 -4.93 0.14 9.57
C LEU A 140 -4.39 -1.27 9.87
N ALA A 141 -3.08 -1.48 9.73
CA ALA A 141 -2.39 -2.73 10.08
C ALA A 141 -2.04 -2.83 11.57
N GLY A 142 -2.41 -1.84 12.40
CA GLY A 142 -2.26 -1.85 13.85
C GLY A 142 -0.96 -1.22 14.37
N TYR A 143 -0.20 -0.53 13.53
CA TYR A 143 0.97 0.23 13.96
C TYR A 143 0.55 1.52 14.68
N ASP A 144 1.34 1.96 15.65
CA ASP A 144 1.21 3.28 16.27
C ASP A 144 1.96 4.28 15.40
N VAL A 145 1.25 4.96 14.50
CA VAL A 145 1.84 5.75 13.42
C VAL A 145 1.84 7.24 13.75
N HIS A 146 3.03 7.82 13.68
CA HIS A 146 3.26 9.25 13.53
C HIS A 146 3.67 9.55 12.08
N ALA A 147 2.89 10.36 11.39
CA ALA A 147 3.18 10.78 10.02
C ALA A 147 3.60 12.25 9.99
N VAL A 148 4.68 12.58 9.30
CA VAL A 148 5.13 13.97 9.22
C VAL A 148 5.42 14.40 7.79
N ASP A 149 5.12 15.66 7.47
CA ASP A 149 5.43 16.25 6.17
C ASP A 149 5.65 17.76 6.32
N HIS A 150 6.44 18.37 5.44
CA HIS A 150 6.65 19.82 5.48
C HIS A 150 5.41 20.59 4.99
N SER A 151 4.52 19.93 4.24
CA SER A 151 3.33 20.51 3.64
C SER A 151 2.13 20.37 4.59
N PRO A 152 1.59 21.48 5.14
CA PRO A 152 0.39 21.43 5.97
C PRO A 152 -0.81 20.79 5.26
N ALA A 153 -0.95 21.02 3.95
CA ALA A 153 -2.03 20.43 3.16
C ALA A 153 -1.91 18.90 3.04
N ALA A 154 -0.69 18.36 3.04
CA ALA A 154 -0.46 16.93 3.07
C ALA A 154 -0.88 16.35 4.42
N VAL A 155 -0.46 17.00 5.52
CA VAL A 155 -0.86 16.64 6.89
C VAL A 155 -2.38 16.65 7.07
N ASP A 156 -3.05 17.72 6.63
CA ASP A 156 -4.52 17.82 6.68
C ASP A 156 -5.20 16.67 5.92
N SER A 157 -4.68 16.33 4.73
CA SER A 157 -5.20 15.22 3.93
C SER A 157 -5.10 13.87 4.66
N VAL A 158 -4.01 13.64 5.39
CA VAL A 158 -3.81 12.43 6.19
C VAL A 158 -4.76 12.39 7.37
N LEU A 159 -4.90 13.49 8.11
CA LEU A 159 -5.81 13.60 9.25
C LEU A 159 -7.28 13.41 8.84
N ASP A 160 -7.69 14.03 7.73
CA ASP A 160 -9.04 13.85 7.18
C ASP A 160 -9.33 12.39 6.82
N MET A 161 -8.38 11.71 6.18
CA MET A 161 -8.54 10.30 5.81
C MET A 161 -8.54 9.39 7.04
N ALA A 162 -7.65 9.65 8.01
CA ALA A 162 -7.61 8.92 9.27
C ALA A 162 -8.92 9.07 10.06
N ALA A 163 -9.50 10.27 10.10
CA ALA A 163 -10.79 10.51 10.74
C ALA A 163 -11.95 9.76 10.05
N ARG A 164 -11.99 9.75 8.72
CA ARG A 164 -13.00 9.01 7.93
C ARG A 164 -12.97 7.51 8.19
N GLU A 165 -11.78 6.93 8.37
CA GLU A 165 -11.57 5.50 8.62
C GLU A 165 -11.40 5.17 10.12
N GLN A 166 -11.53 6.16 11.01
CA GLN A 166 -11.38 6.01 12.46
C GLN A 166 -10.05 5.38 12.88
N LEU A 167 -8.96 5.79 12.21
CA LEU A 167 -7.63 5.24 12.43
C LEU A 167 -6.90 5.97 13.58
N PRO A 168 -6.22 5.23 14.48
CA PRO A 168 -5.38 5.81 15.52
C PRO A 168 -4.03 6.23 14.90
N LEU A 169 -4.04 7.36 14.21
CA LEU A 169 -2.86 7.95 13.57
C LEU A 169 -2.75 9.41 14.02
N ARG A 170 -1.53 9.85 14.30
CA ARG A 170 -1.21 11.28 14.46
C ARG A 170 -0.40 11.77 13.27
N ALA A 171 -0.59 13.03 12.90
CA ALA A 171 0.20 13.68 11.89
C ALA A 171 0.53 15.12 12.24
N ASP A 172 1.76 15.54 11.95
CA ASP A 172 2.29 16.84 12.33
C ASP A 172 3.11 17.44 11.17
N ALA A 173 3.08 18.78 11.06
CA ALA A 173 3.94 19.49 10.11
C ALA A 173 5.39 19.49 10.62
N TYR A 174 6.33 19.05 9.79
CA TYR A 174 7.75 18.94 10.15
C TYR A 174 8.65 19.16 8.93
N ASP A 175 9.64 20.04 9.07
CA ASP A 175 10.71 20.15 8.09
C ASP A 175 11.82 19.15 8.41
N ILE A 176 11.92 18.11 7.59
CA ILE A 176 12.91 17.03 7.74
C ILE A 176 14.34 17.60 7.76
N ASN A 177 14.62 18.71 7.06
CA ASN A 177 15.95 19.31 7.02
C ASN A 177 16.44 19.83 8.38
N VAL A 178 15.55 20.01 9.35
CA VAL A 178 15.90 20.44 10.71
C VAL A 178 16.67 19.34 11.45
N ALA A 179 16.37 18.06 11.21
CA ALA A 179 17.01 16.91 11.87
C ALA A 179 17.02 17.06 13.41
N ALA A 180 15.83 17.22 13.98
CA ALA A 180 15.63 17.38 15.42
C ALA A 180 14.40 16.58 15.87
N LEU A 181 14.39 15.28 15.62
CA LEU A 181 13.35 14.39 16.13
C LEU A 181 13.30 14.46 17.68
N GLY A 182 12.10 14.55 18.23
CA GLY A 182 11.89 14.71 19.67
C GLY A 182 11.57 13.42 20.43
N GLU A 183 11.42 12.31 19.72
CA GLU A 183 10.94 11.04 20.26
C GLU A 183 11.65 9.86 19.61
N ASP A 184 11.73 8.75 20.35
CA ASP A 184 12.23 7.49 19.80
C ASP A 184 11.11 6.62 19.21
N TYR A 185 11.47 5.86 18.18
CA TYR A 185 10.61 4.97 17.42
C TYR A 185 11.23 3.57 17.30
N ASP A 186 10.38 2.57 17.07
CA ASP A 186 10.79 1.20 16.78
C ASP A 186 10.96 0.99 15.27
N PHE A 187 10.28 1.80 14.44
CA PHE A 187 10.42 1.80 12.99
C PHE A 187 10.36 3.23 12.44
N ILE A 188 11.38 3.67 11.71
CA ILE A 188 11.35 4.94 10.97
C ILE A 188 11.47 4.61 9.49
N PHE A 189 10.66 5.23 8.65
CA PHE A 189 10.81 5.08 7.21
C PHE A 189 10.63 6.37 6.45
N SER A 190 11.26 6.44 5.29
CA SER A 190 11.14 7.54 4.34
C SER A 190 11.23 6.99 2.92
N THR A 191 10.10 6.96 2.22
CA THR A 191 10.03 6.41 0.85
C THR A 191 9.82 7.51 -0.18
N VAL A 192 10.79 7.67 -1.08
CA VAL A 192 10.75 8.62 -2.21
C VAL A 192 10.72 10.10 -1.76
N VAL A 193 11.39 10.42 -0.65
CA VAL A 193 11.44 11.78 -0.08
C VAL A 193 12.83 12.42 -0.14
N PHE A 194 13.89 11.61 0.06
CA PHE A 194 15.27 12.12 0.15
C PHE A 194 15.71 12.96 -1.06
N MET A 195 15.13 12.70 -2.24
CA MET A 195 15.41 13.46 -3.46
C MET A 195 14.93 14.92 -3.47
N PHE A 196 14.17 15.33 -2.45
CA PHE A 196 13.70 16.70 -2.24
C PHE A 196 14.37 17.38 -1.02
N LEU A 197 15.26 16.68 -0.31
CA LEU A 197 15.95 17.22 0.86
C LEU A 197 17.16 18.06 0.47
N GLN A 198 17.61 18.93 1.36
CA GLN A 198 18.83 19.72 1.19
C GLN A 198 20.05 18.79 1.29
N ALA A 199 20.84 18.68 0.23
CA ALA A 199 21.99 17.76 0.18
C ALA A 199 22.95 17.91 1.38
N GLY A 200 23.22 19.15 1.80
CA GLY A 200 24.09 19.44 2.95
C GLY A 200 23.54 19.01 4.32
N ARG A 201 22.26 18.61 4.39
CA ARG A 201 21.59 18.17 5.63
C ARG A 201 21.38 16.67 5.70
N VAL A 202 21.57 15.92 4.61
CA VAL A 202 21.28 14.48 4.55
C VAL A 202 22.04 13.68 5.62
N SER A 203 23.31 13.99 5.86
CA SER A 203 24.09 13.32 6.90
C SER A 203 23.49 13.54 8.29
N ASP A 204 23.06 14.76 8.60
CA ASP A 204 22.45 15.09 9.90
C ASP A 204 21.09 14.41 10.06
N ILE A 205 20.29 14.39 8.99
CA ILE A 205 18.97 13.73 8.94
C ILE A 205 19.12 12.22 9.21
N ILE A 206 20.06 11.56 8.54
CA ILE A 206 20.28 10.11 8.74
C ILE A 206 20.80 9.85 10.16
N ALA A 207 21.71 10.67 10.67
CA ALA A 207 22.21 10.53 12.04
C ALA A 207 21.09 10.69 13.08
N ASP A 208 20.20 11.65 12.88
CA ASP A 208 19.02 11.90 13.73
C ASP A 208 18.03 10.72 13.69
N MET A 209 17.71 10.21 12.49
CA MET A 209 16.92 8.97 12.33
C MET A 209 17.55 7.80 13.09
N GLN A 210 18.86 7.59 12.94
CA GLN A 210 19.58 6.51 13.61
C GLN A 210 19.59 6.67 15.14
N ALA A 211 19.77 7.89 15.64
CA ALA A 211 19.76 8.21 17.06
C ALA A 211 18.39 7.89 17.69
N HIS A 212 17.31 8.28 17.01
CA HIS A 212 15.93 8.10 17.46
C HIS A 212 15.29 6.76 17.07
N THR A 213 16.05 5.85 16.48
CA THR A 213 15.63 4.46 16.34
C THR A 213 16.08 3.67 17.56
N ARG A 214 15.16 2.98 18.23
CA ARG A 214 15.49 2.13 19.39
C ARG A 214 16.36 0.95 18.99
N ALA A 215 17.12 0.41 19.95
CA ALA A 215 17.89 -0.81 19.74
C ALA A 215 16.95 -1.97 19.34
N GLY A 216 17.31 -2.72 18.31
CA GLY A 216 16.42 -3.72 17.69
C GLY A 216 15.35 -3.15 16.75
N GLY A 217 15.21 -1.82 16.66
CA GLY A 217 14.31 -1.13 15.74
C GLY A 217 14.84 -1.06 14.31
N TYR A 218 14.06 -0.45 13.42
CA TYR A 218 14.26 -0.54 11.97
C TYR A 218 14.28 0.84 11.29
N ASN A 219 15.08 0.96 10.23
CA ASN A 219 15.00 2.05 9.27
C ASN A 219 14.71 1.51 7.87
N LEU A 220 13.74 2.08 7.17
CA LEU A 220 13.49 1.82 5.75
C LEU A 220 13.64 3.09 4.92
N ILE A 221 14.55 3.08 3.95
CA ILE A 221 14.74 4.19 3.01
C ILE A 221 14.61 3.69 1.59
N VAL A 222 13.82 4.41 0.79
CA VAL A 222 13.78 4.27 -0.67
C VAL A 222 14.06 5.64 -1.28
N SER A 223 15.09 5.76 -2.12
CA SER A 223 15.44 7.04 -2.73
C SER A 223 16.10 6.89 -4.08
N ALA A 224 15.95 7.90 -4.93
CA ALA A 224 16.61 8.01 -6.21
C ALA A 224 18.14 8.08 -6.03
N MET A 225 18.85 7.53 -7.00
CA MET A 225 20.30 7.51 -7.08
C MET A 225 20.80 8.23 -8.33
N ASP A 226 22.08 8.58 -8.30
CA ASP A 226 22.82 9.09 -9.45
C ASP A 226 24.17 8.36 -9.55
N THR A 227 24.22 7.37 -10.44
CA THR A 227 25.37 6.46 -10.60
C THR A 227 25.93 6.53 -12.01
N ALA A 228 27.20 6.12 -12.20
CA ALA A 228 27.86 6.20 -13.50
C ALA A 228 27.18 5.35 -14.59
N ASP A 229 26.63 4.18 -14.22
CA ASP A 229 25.89 3.27 -15.09
C ASP A 229 24.46 3.73 -15.38
N HIS A 230 23.89 4.57 -14.52
CA HIS A 230 22.52 5.08 -14.66
C HIS A 230 22.38 6.50 -14.09
N PRO A 231 22.90 7.52 -14.80
CA PRO A 231 22.89 8.91 -14.30
C PRO A 231 21.47 9.45 -14.10
N CYS A 232 21.26 10.18 -13.02
CA CYS A 232 19.99 10.85 -12.78
C CYS A 232 19.82 12.05 -13.72
N HIS A 233 18.69 12.11 -14.42
CA HIS A 233 18.34 13.19 -15.33
C HIS A 233 17.21 14.09 -14.81
N MET A 234 16.79 13.87 -13.57
CA MET A 234 15.76 14.67 -12.88
C MET A 234 16.41 15.75 -12.03
N PRO A 235 15.81 16.95 -11.91
CA PRO A 235 16.38 18.07 -11.17
C PRO A 235 16.15 17.94 -9.65
N PHE A 236 16.53 16.80 -9.08
CA PHE A 236 16.45 16.54 -7.65
C PHE A 236 17.53 17.30 -6.88
N SER A 237 17.22 17.74 -5.66
CA SER A 237 18.18 18.45 -4.81
C SER A 237 19.20 17.51 -4.17
N PHE A 238 18.90 16.21 -4.12
CA PHE A 238 19.78 15.17 -3.63
C PHE A 238 19.52 13.83 -4.33
N THR A 239 20.56 13.02 -4.46
CA THR A 239 20.49 11.63 -4.96
C THR A 239 21.64 10.87 -4.34
N PHE A 240 21.40 9.63 -3.90
CA PHE A 240 22.49 8.80 -3.37
C PHE A 240 23.45 8.36 -4.48
N LYS A 241 24.72 8.24 -4.13
CA LYS A 241 25.74 7.54 -4.93
C LYS A 241 25.74 6.05 -4.62
N GLU A 242 26.45 5.29 -5.45
CA GLU A 242 26.67 3.85 -5.26
C GLU A 242 27.25 3.56 -3.87
N ASP A 243 26.61 2.63 -3.14
CA ASP A 243 26.93 2.22 -1.77
C ASP A 243 26.92 3.35 -0.70
N GLU A 244 26.50 4.57 -1.03
CA GLU A 244 26.53 5.69 -0.10
C GLU A 244 25.60 5.44 1.10
N LEU A 245 24.37 4.98 0.84
CA LEU A 245 23.42 4.67 1.92
C LEU A 245 23.89 3.48 2.77
N ARG A 246 24.54 2.48 2.16
CA ARG A 246 25.15 1.35 2.88
C ARG A 246 26.18 1.85 3.89
N GLN A 247 27.01 2.82 3.51
CA GLN A 247 28.06 3.36 4.38
C GLN A 247 27.48 4.12 5.57
N TYR A 248 26.40 4.90 5.37
CA TYR A 248 25.70 5.56 6.47
C TYR A 248 25.20 4.56 7.53
N TYR A 249 24.74 3.38 7.11
CA TYR A 249 24.22 2.34 7.99
C TYR A 249 25.26 1.27 8.34
N ALA A 250 26.56 1.57 8.23
CA ALA A 250 27.62 0.68 8.67
C ALA A 250 27.43 0.28 10.15
N GLY A 251 27.46 -1.02 10.43
CA GLY A 251 27.22 -1.58 11.76
C GLY A 251 25.75 -1.92 12.06
N TRP A 252 24.81 -1.56 11.18
CA TRP A 252 23.44 -2.08 11.24
C TRP A 252 23.29 -3.37 10.43
N GLU A 253 22.32 -4.20 10.81
CA GLU A 253 21.98 -5.40 10.05
C GLU A 253 21.12 -5.02 8.85
N LEU A 254 21.64 -5.20 7.63
CA LEU A 254 20.90 -4.92 6.40
C LEU A 254 20.03 -6.13 6.03
N LEU A 255 18.76 -6.11 6.44
CA LEU A 255 17.78 -7.14 6.10
C LEU A 255 17.42 -7.10 4.61
N LYS A 256 17.46 -5.91 4.02
CA LYS A 256 17.37 -5.69 2.59
C LYS A 256 18.29 -4.54 2.19
N TYR A 257 19.03 -4.71 1.11
CA TYR A 257 19.74 -3.63 0.44
C TYR A 257 19.82 -3.94 -1.06
N GLU A 258 19.25 -3.06 -1.88
CA GLU A 258 19.21 -3.22 -3.33
C GLU A 258 19.35 -1.86 -4.00
N GLU A 259 20.21 -1.78 -5.01
CA GLU A 259 20.37 -0.62 -5.89
C GLU A 259 19.96 -1.02 -7.31
N ALA A 260 18.70 -0.79 -7.66
CA ALA A 260 18.10 -1.33 -8.87
C ALA A 260 17.34 -0.26 -9.67
N VAL A 261 17.19 -0.51 -10.97
CA VAL A 261 16.36 0.35 -11.83
C VAL A 261 14.89 0.16 -11.46
N GLY A 262 14.22 1.28 -11.20
CA GLY A 262 12.79 1.36 -10.94
C GLY A 262 12.13 2.46 -11.75
N SER A 263 10.83 2.63 -11.56
CA SER A 263 10.04 3.65 -12.27
C SER A 263 9.39 4.61 -11.27
N LEU A 264 9.46 5.90 -11.57
CA LEU A 264 8.62 6.91 -10.91
C LEU A 264 7.16 6.78 -11.35
N HIS A 265 6.25 7.35 -10.55
CA HIS A 265 4.86 7.57 -10.97
C HIS A 265 4.76 8.67 -12.05
N ALA A 266 5.73 9.59 -12.09
CA ALA A 266 5.82 10.62 -13.12
C ALA A 266 6.21 10.01 -14.48
N THR A 267 5.63 10.55 -15.55
CA THR A 267 5.86 10.09 -16.92
C THR A 267 6.68 11.10 -17.74
N ASP A 268 7.42 10.60 -18.72
CA ASP A 268 8.11 11.40 -19.73
C ASP A 268 7.11 12.07 -20.71
N ALA A 269 7.63 12.85 -21.66
CA ALA A 269 6.83 13.52 -22.69
C ALA A 269 6.06 12.54 -23.61
N GLN A 270 6.40 11.25 -23.58
CA GLN A 270 5.74 10.18 -24.34
C GLN A 270 4.76 9.38 -23.46
N GLY A 271 4.50 9.82 -22.22
CA GLY A 271 3.60 9.15 -21.29
C GLY A 271 4.16 7.86 -20.68
N ARG A 272 5.46 7.58 -20.83
CA ARG A 272 6.10 6.39 -20.24
C ARG A 272 6.63 6.73 -18.84
N PRO A 273 6.56 5.82 -17.86
CA PRO A 273 7.14 6.05 -16.55
C PRO A 273 8.63 6.37 -16.63
N ILE A 274 9.07 7.42 -15.92
CA ILE A 274 10.47 7.80 -15.86
C ILE A 274 11.26 6.73 -15.11
N GLN A 275 12.30 6.19 -15.74
CA GLN A 275 13.17 5.19 -15.12
C GLN A 275 14.40 5.83 -14.51
N LEU A 276 14.73 5.41 -13.28
CA LEU A 276 15.91 5.83 -12.52
C LEU A 276 16.42 4.63 -11.71
N LYS A 277 17.66 4.68 -11.25
CA LYS A 277 18.15 3.76 -10.23
C LYS A 277 17.68 4.25 -8.85
N PHE A 278 17.23 3.33 -8.02
CA PHE A 278 16.81 3.58 -6.64
C PHE A 278 17.58 2.69 -5.70
N VAL A 279 17.94 3.24 -4.55
CA VAL A 279 18.37 2.43 -3.40
C VAL A 279 17.13 2.11 -2.57
N THR A 280 16.97 0.84 -2.21
CA THR A 280 15.98 0.34 -1.24
C THR A 280 16.72 -0.35 -0.12
N MET A 281 16.58 0.15 1.10
CA MET A 281 17.22 -0.41 2.28
C MET A 281 16.19 -0.63 3.38
N LEU A 282 16.17 -1.83 3.96
CA LEU A 282 15.61 -2.10 5.30
C LEU A 282 16.77 -2.52 6.21
N ALA A 283 17.08 -1.70 7.19
CA ALA A 283 18.17 -1.93 8.15
C ALA A 283 17.60 -2.06 9.57
N LYS A 284 18.17 -2.97 10.36
CA LYS A 284 17.83 -3.18 11.77
C LYS A 284 18.98 -2.71 12.65
N LYS A 285 18.66 -1.90 13.66
CA LYS A 285 19.62 -1.45 14.67
C LYS A 285 20.02 -2.63 15.54
N PRO A 286 21.32 -2.87 15.79
CA PRO A 286 21.74 -3.95 16.67
C PRO A 286 21.05 -3.85 18.03
N GLY A 287 20.67 -5.00 18.59
CA GLY A 287 20.30 -5.09 20.00
C GLY A 287 21.53 -4.80 20.87
N LYS A 288 21.31 -4.20 22.04
CA LYS A 288 22.34 -4.21 23.08
C LYS A 288 22.50 -5.61 23.66
#